data_AF-A0A3D3TT32-F1
#
_entry.id   AF-A0A3D3TT32-F1
#
_cell.length_a   1.000
_cell.length_b   1.000
_cell.length_c   1.000
_cell.angle_alpha   90.00
_cell.angle_beta   90.00
_cell.angle_gamma   90.00
#
_symmetry.space_group_name_H-M   'P 1'
#
loop_
_entity.id
_entity.type
_entity.pdbx_description
1 polymer ?
#
loop_
_entity_poly.entity_id
_entity_poly.type
_entity_poly.pdbx_seq_one_letter_code
_entity_poly.pdbx_strand_id
1 'polypeptide(L)' 'MQQSYDLGAELLITGDTTYHFVSDYEEMGLSVIDIGHFNSEWPLVMGLSEKIKKILEPRGVEVIISKATKDPYN' A
#
# COMPACT_ATOMS: atom_id res chain seq x y z
N MET A 1 -6.42 -9.48 -8.87
CA MET A 1 -7.12 -10.26 -7.83
C MET A 1 -7.34 -11.72 -8.25
N GLN A 2 -7.87 -12.00 -9.46
CA GLN A 2 -7.95 -13.37 -10.01
C GLN A 2 -6.64 -14.17 -9.92
N GLN A 3 -5.50 -13.55 -10.28
CA GLN A 3 -4.18 -14.18 -10.15
C GLN A 3 -3.81 -14.59 -8.71
N SER A 4 -4.28 -13.87 -7.69
CA SER A 4 -4.02 -14.20 -6.29
C SER A 4 -4.85 -15.40 -5.83
N TYR A 5 -6.10 -15.48 -6.29
CA TYR A 5 -6.99 -16.61 -6.03
C TYR A 5 -6.47 -17.90 -6.70
N ASP A 6 -6.04 -17.81 -7.96
CA ASP A 6 -5.49 -18.95 -8.69
C ASP A 6 -4.17 -19.48 -8.08
N LEU A 7 -3.49 -18.67 -7.27
CA LEU A 7 -2.33 -19.05 -6.46
C LEU A 7 -2.70 -19.65 -5.10
N GLY A 8 -3.99 -19.78 -4.79
CA GLY A 8 -4.51 -20.36 -3.55
C GLY A 8 -4.54 -19.40 -2.36
N ALA A 9 -4.57 -18.08 -2.60
CA ALA A 9 -4.70 -17.12 -1.51
C ALA A 9 -6.09 -17.24 -0.85
N GLU A 10 -6.12 -17.24 0.49
CA GLU A 10 -7.35 -17.23 1.30
C GLU A 10 -7.73 -15.82 1.78
N LEU A 11 -6.76 -14.89 1.75
CA LEU A 11 -6.89 -13.50 2.19
C LEU A 11 -6.12 -12.56 1.27
N LEU A 12 -6.79 -11.49 0.82
CA LEU A 12 -6.20 -10.42 0.03
C LEU A 12 -6.16 -9.11 0.83
N ILE A 13 -4.97 -8.52 0.99
CA ILE A 13 -4.78 -7.19 1.59
C ILE A 13 -4.40 -6.22 0.48
N THR A 14 -5.19 -5.17 0.26
CA THR A 14 -5.02 -4.22 -0.85
C THR A 14 -5.51 -2.81 -0.48
N GLY A 15 -5.30 -1.83 -1.36
CA GLY A 15 -5.96 -0.50 -1.32
C GLY A 15 -6.86 -0.29 -2.54
N ASP A 16 -7.79 0.67 -2.44
CA ASP A 16 -8.70 1.13 -3.52
C ASP A 16 -9.62 0.05 -4.11
N THR A 17 -10.39 -0.64 -3.24
CA THR A 17 -11.42 -1.56 -3.70
C THR A 17 -12.74 -0.84 -3.97
N THR A 18 -13.43 -1.20 -5.08
CA THR A 18 -14.82 -0.77 -5.32
C THR A 18 -15.79 -1.87 -4.88
N TYR A 19 -16.96 -1.45 -4.39
CA TYR A 19 -17.97 -2.32 -3.76
C TYR A 19 -18.34 -3.56 -4.59
N HIS A 20 -18.43 -3.40 -5.92
CA HIS A 20 -18.78 -4.50 -6.83
C HIS A 20 -17.74 -5.63 -6.83
N PHE A 21 -16.45 -5.34 -6.64
CA PHE A 21 -15.44 -6.38 -6.59
C PHE A 21 -15.47 -7.16 -5.28
N VAL A 22 -15.73 -6.50 -4.14
CA VAL A 22 -15.74 -7.18 -2.84
C VAL A 22 -16.87 -8.22 -2.76
N SER A 23 -18.04 -7.91 -3.33
CA SER A 23 -19.18 -8.83 -3.39
C SER A 23 -18.89 -10.10 -4.20
N ASP A 24 -18.27 -9.96 -5.38
CA ASP A 24 -17.94 -11.09 -6.25
C ASP A 24 -16.91 -12.03 -5.59
N TYR A 25 -15.97 -11.50 -4.80
CA TYR A 25 -14.93 -12.31 -4.13
C TYR A 25 -15.38 -12.95 -2.83
N GLU A 26 -16.34 -12.35 -2.10
CA GLU A 26 -16.99 -13.00 -0.96
C GLU A 26 -17.71 -14.29 -1.40
N GLU A 27 -18.39 -14.26 -2.55
CA GLU A 27 -19.02 -15.44 -3.14
C GLU A 27 -18.00 -16.50 -3.60
N MET A 28 -16.76 -16.10 -3.90
CA MET A 28 -15.65 -17.01 -4.24
C MET A 28 -14.91 -17.56 -3.00
N GLY A 29 -15.29 -17.17 -1.79
CA GLY A 29 -14.67 -17.59 -0.53
C GLY A 29 -13.35 -16.88 -0.20
N LEU A 30 -13.07 -15.74 -0.84
CA LEU A 30 -11.85 -14.96 -0.64
C LEU A 30 -12.14 -13.77 0.29
N SER A 31 -11.46 -13.70 1.43
CA SER A 31 -11.58 -12.55 2.34
C SER A 31 -10.75 -11.37 1.81
N VAL A 32 -11.27 -10.14 1.89
CA VAL A 32 -10.58 -8.92 1.45
C VAL A 32 -10.48 -7.91 2.59
N ILE A 33 -9.28 -7.40 2.84
CA ILE A 33 -9.03 -6.27 3.74
C ILE A 33 -8.53 -5.09 2.90
N ASP A 34 -9.34 -4.04 2.85
CA ASP A 34 -8.94 -2.76 2.27
C ASP A 34 -8.31 -1.89 3.37
N ILE A 35 -7.01 -1.62 3.26
CA ILE A 35 -6.29 -0.75 4.20
C ILE A 35 -6.19 0.70 3.70
N GLY A 36 -6.75 1.00 2.52
CA GLY A 36 -6.64 2.28 1.84
C GLY A 36 -5.28 2.50 1.17
N HIS A 37 -5.27 3.26 0.07
CA HIS A 37 -4.07 3.56 -0.72
C HIS A 37 -2.99 4.28 0.10
N PHE A 38 -3.40 5.19 0.99
CA PHE A 38 -2.45 5.93 1.83
C PHE A 38 -1.75 5.03 2.86
N ASN A 39 -2.47 4.18 3.59
CA ASN A 39 -1.85 3.35 4.64
C ASN A 39 -1.08 2.15 4.07
N SER A 40 -1.42 1.69 2.86
CA SER A 40 -0.65 0.63 2.18
C SER A 40 0.71 1.12 1.68
N GLU A 41 0.80 2.37 1.21
CA GLU A 41 2.01 2.87 0.54
C GLU A 41 2.90 3.76 1.42
N TRP A 42 2.35 4.44 2.43
CA TRP A 42 3.11 5.34 3.29
C TRP A 42 4.27 4.67 4.05
N PRO A 43 4.13 3.45 4.63
CA PRO A 43 5.28 2.75 5.22
C PRO A 43 6.39 2.45 4.22
N LEU A 44 6.05 2.20 2.96
CA LEU A 44 7.01 1.94 1.88
C LEU A 44 7.74 3.23 1.47
N VAL A 45 7.03 4.36 1.41
CA VAL A 45 7.63 5.69 1.18
C VAL A 45 8.63 6.04 2.28
N MET A 46 8.31 5.76 3.54
CA MET A 46 9.24 5.93 4.66
C MET A 46 10.48 5.05 4.51
N GLY A 47 10.32 3.76 4.22
CA GLY A 47 11.47 2.86 4.01
C GLY A 47 12.33 3.24 2.80
N LEU A 48 11.73 3.74 1.72
CA LEU A 48 12.44 4.19 0.53
C LEU A 48 13.22 5.49 0.79
N SER A 49 12.59 6.45 1.46
CA SER A 49 13.23 7.73 1.77
C SER A 49 14.44 7.59 2.70
N GLU A 50 14.40 6.66 3.67
CA GLU A 50 15.58 6.31 4.47
C GLU A 50 16.73 5.73 3.64
N LYS A 51 16.43 4.86 2.66
CA LYS A 51 17.44 4.31 1.75
C LYS A 51 18.07 5.40 0.90
N ILE A 52 17.24 6.30 0.33
CA ILE A 52 17.71 7.43 -0.47
C ILE A 52 18.59 8.35 0.37
N LYS A 53 18.21 8.64 1.62
CA LYS A 53 19.00 9.45 2.55
C LYS A 53 20.38 8.84 2.78
N LYS A 54 20.48 7.54 3.05
CA LYS A 54 21.78 6.84 3.23
C LYS A 54 22.68 6.90 1.99
N ILE A 55 22.11 6.90 0.79
CA ILE A 55 22.86 6.97 -0.47
C ILE A 55 23.39 8.39 -0.73
N LEU A 56 22.65 9.40 -0.29
CA LEU A 56 22.91 10.81 -0.57
C LEU A 56 23.68 11.53 0.54
N GLU A 57 23.68 10.99 1.76
CA GLU A 57 24.44 11.50 2.91
C GLU A 57 25.95 11.64 2.61
N PRO A 58 26.65 10.66 1.99
CA PRO A 58 28.07 10.82 1.63
C PRO A 58 28.32 11.89 0.57
N ARG A 59 27.27 12.32 -0.15
CA ARG A 59 27.33 13.37 -1.17
C ARG A 59 27.00 14.76 -0.61
N GLY A 60 26.73 14.87 0.69
CA GLY A 60 26.36 16.12 1.35
C GLY A 60 24.98 16.65 0.94
N VAL A 61 24.12 15.79 0.38
CA VAL A 61 22.77 16.17 -0.07
C VAL A 61 21.76 15.87 1.04
N GLU A 62 21.03 16.90 1.45
CA GLU A 62 19.95 16.78 2.44
C GLU A 62 18.67 16.21 1.79
N VAL A 63 18.06 15.24 2.46
CA VAL A 63 16.79 14.63 2.06
C VAL A 63 15.73 14.96 3.10
N ILE A 64 14.68 15.67 2.68
CA ILE A 64 13.57 16.10 3.53
C ILE A 64 12.33 15.30 3.15
N ILE A 65 11.72 14.63 4.14
CA ILE A 65 10.44 13.95 3.98
C ILE A 65 9.35 14.93 4.40
N SER A 66 8.40 15.19 3.49
CA SER A 66 7.25 16.03 3.83
C SER A 66 6.43 15.36 4.94
N LYS A 67 6.23 16.09 6.05
CA LYS A 67 5.31 15.72 7.13
C LYS A 67 3.88 16.24 6.89
N ALA A 68 3.71 17.07 5.86
CA ALA A 68 2.39 17.51 5.40
C ALA A 68 1.85 16.45 4.44
N THR A 69 1.52 15.29 4.99
CA THR A 69 0.82 14.23 4.27
C THR A 69 -0.55 14.10 4.90
N LYS A 70 -1.58 14.35 4.09
CA LYS A 70 -2.97 14.21 4.49
C LYS A 70 -3.58 13.14 3.61
N ASP A 71 -4.11 12.10 4.23
CA ASP A 71 -5.01 11.18 3.56
C ASP A 71 -6.25 11.99 3.11
N PRO A 72 -6.55 12.07 1.80
CA PRO A 72 -7.69 12.85 1.31
C PRO A 72 -9.04 12.31 1.80
N TYR A 73 -9.07 11.08 2.35
CA TYR A 73 -10.27 10.43 2.86
C TYR A 73 -10.41 10.49 4.39
N ASN A 74 -9.50 11.18 5.11
CA ASN A 74 -9.54 11.46 6.56
C ASN A 74 -9.43 12.96 6.91
#